data_AF-A0A7R7WAA0-F1
#
_entry.id   AF-A0A7R7WAA0-F1
#
_cell.length_a   1.000
_cell.length_b   1.000
_cell.length_c   1.000
_cell.angle_alpha   90.00
_cell.angle_beta   90.00
_cell.angle_gamma   90.00
#
_symmetry.space_group_name_H-M   'P 1'
#
loop_
_entity.id
_entity.type
_entity.pdbx_description
1 polymer ?
#
loop_
_entity_poly.entity_id
_entity_poly.type
_entity_poly.pdbx_seq_one_letter_code
_entity_poly.pdbx_strand_id
1 'polypeptide(L)'
;MSLQIVRTVVPIALQSGDACRGKIESAACCLHIQPSNLFVILNALLTVFAHIIPSIMDEVNEHVLKTMQDLPTIRIIIDVPTEIMNPENYLESAFELVKPFTNSWEKYHGVRRIVVDVYPRHAYIVIDINNFSYDFKLAHLQTFPIPVHILRLSRKSKQWYFFRRQLEDRRVANDIAELHRCNGQNQPPFFADHIRGSVYLSPRTT
;
A
#
# COMPACT_ATOMS: atom_id res chain seq x y z
N MET A 1 -19.32 -3.21 -17.02
CA MET A 1 -19.42 -3.70 -15.63
C MET A 1 -18.04 -3.54 -15.02
N SER A 2 -17.79 -2.45 -14.30
CA SER A 2 -16.45 -2.09 -13.83
C SER A 2 -16.09 -2.91 -12.58
N LEU A 3 -15.04 -3.73 -12.67
CA LEU A 3 -14.45 -4.41 -11.52
C LEU A 3 -14.05 -3.37 -10.46
N GLN A 4 -14.48 -3.61 -9.22
CA GLN A 4 -14.20 -2.78 -8.06
C GLN A 4 -13.39 -3.62 -7.08
N ILE A 5 -12.08 -3.69 -7.32
CA ILE A 5 -11.16 -4.52 -6.52
C ILE A 5 -11.18 -4.05 -5.06
N VAL A 6 -11.49 -2.78 -4.78
CA VAL A 6 -11.64 -2.30 -3.39
C VAL A 6 -12.66 -1.14 -3.27
N ARG A 7 -13.97 -1.42 -3.27
CA ARG A 7 -15.01 -0.41 -2.89
C ARG A 7 -15.61 -0.55 -1.49
N THR A 8 -15.28 -1.57 -0.74
CA THR A 8 -15.83 -1.77 0.62
C THR A 8 -14.73 -1.96 1.65
N VAL A 9 -13.93 -0.90 1.88
CA VAL A 9 -13.12 -0.79 3.09
C VAL A 9 -13.56 0.46 3.87
N VAL A 10 -14.65 0.28 4.61
CA VAL A 10 -15.02 0.91 5.90
C VAL A 10 -15.26 2.44 5.95
N PRO A 11 -16.47 2.89 6.33
CA PRO A 11 -16.66 4.09 7.15
C PRO A 11 -16.90 3.66 8.61
N ILE A 12 -15.90 3.83 9.48
CA ILE A 12 -16.12 3.87 10.92
C ILE A 12 -15.39 5.10 11.43
N ALA A 13 -16.17 6.16 11.61
CA ALA A 13 -15.83 7.27 12.47
C ALA A 13 -15.94 6.77 13.92
N LEU A 14 -14.83 6.83 14.65
CA LEU A 14 -14.87 6.80 16.11
C LEU A 14 -15.39 8.17 16.59
N GLN A 15 -16.58 8.17 17.18
CA GLN A 15 -17.09 9.25 18.00
C GLN A 15 -16.65 9.07 19.46
N SER A 16 -16.64 10.21 20.17
CA SER A 16 -16.72 10.43 21.63
C SER A 16 -15.40 10.65 22.40
N GLY A 17 -15.39 11.74 23.18
CA GLY A 17 -14.34 12.08 24.14
C GLY A 17 -14.24 13.56 24.44
N ASP A 18 -15.21 14.10 25.16
CA ASP A 18 -15.33 15.48 25.64
C ASP A 18 -14.20 15.96 26.58
N ALA A 19 -14.14 17.30 26.69
CA ALA A 19 -13.73 18.11 27.85
C ALA A 19 -12.24 18.23 28.21
N CYS A 20 -11.64 19.35 27.80
CA CYS A 20 -10.98 20.28 28.75
C CYS A 20 -10.85 21.68 28.11
N ARG A 21 -11.74 22.59 28.52
CA ARG A 21 -11.75 24.00 28.16
C ARG A 21 -10.89 24.76 29.17
N GLY A 22 -9.60 24.93 28.86
CA GLY A 22 -8.68 25.78 29.61
C GLY A 22 -8.35 27.02 28.81
N LYS A 23 -8.74 28.20 29.33
CA LYS A 23 -8.39 29.52 28.79
C LYS A 23 -6.87 29.65 28.66
N ILE A 24 -6.37 30.06 27.50
CA ILE A 24 -5.02 30.65 27.38
C ILE A 24 -5.23 32.09 26.95
N GLU A 25 -5.00 32.99 27.90
CA GLU A 25 -4.96 34.42 27.70
C GLU A 25 -3.80 34.80 26.79
N SER A 26 -4.07 35.82 25.97
CA SER A 26 -3.14 36.49 25.07
C SER A 26 -1.86 36.94 25.77
N ALA A 27 -0.72 36.43 25.29
CA ALA A 27 0.56 37.13 25.38
C ALA A 27 1.17 37.18 23.98
N ALA A 28 0.82 38.23 23.23
CA ALA A 28 1.54 38.62 22.03
C ALA A 28 2.94 39.10 22.44
N CYS A 29 3.89 38.17 22.53
CA CYS A 29 5.30 38.49 22.62
C CYS A 29 5.85 38.53 21.18
N CYS A 30 6.17 39.74 20.71
CA CYS A 30 6.87 39.96 19.45
C CYS A 30 8.26 39.29 19.50
N LEU A 31 8.33 38.02 19.10
CA LEU A 31 9.60 37.36 18.80
C LEU A 31 10.06 37.82 17.42
N HIS A 32 10.99 38.76 17.42
CA HIS A 32 11.76 39.13 16.25
C HIS A 32 12.70 37.97 15.90
N ILE A 33 12.21 37.03 15.10
CA ILE A 33 13.00 35.88 14.63
C ILE A 33 13.95 36.38 13.54
N GLN A 34 15.24 36.45 13.86
CA GLN A 34 16.32 36.73 12.91
C GLN A 34 16.31 35.67 11.78
N PRO A 35 16.54 36.04 10.50
CA PRO A 35 16.47 35.11 9.35
C PRO A 35 17.36 33.87 9.46
N SER A 36 18.46 33.96 10.22
CA SER A 36 19.38 32.85 10.50
C SER A 36 18.75 31.73 11.34
N ASN A 37 17.76 32.04 12.19
CA ASN A 37 17.09 31.04 13.03
C ASN A 37 16.06 30.20 12.25
N LEU A 38 15.52 30.73 11.15
CA LEU A 38 14.60 29.96 10.30
C LEU A 38 15.33 28.81 9.60
N PHE A 39 16.59 29.01 9.22
CA PHE A 39 17.43 27.98 8.59
C PHE A 39 17.85 26.88 9.57
N VAL A 40 18.09 27.22 10.84
CA VAL A 40 18.40 26.24 11.89
C VAL A 40 17.16 25.43 12.27
N ILE A 41 15.99 26.06 12.38
CA ILE A 41 14.72 25.37 12.67
C ILE A 41 14.33 24.47 11.50
N LEU A 42 14.50 24.93 10.25
CA LEU A 42 14.21 24.13 9.06
C LEU A 42 15.15 22.93 8.94
N ASN A 43 16.45 23.10 9.21
CA ASN A 43 17.41 21.98 9.24
C ASN A 43 17.21 21.04 10.42
N ALA A 44 16.83 21.54 11.60
CA ALA A 44 16.50 20.70 12.75
C ALA A 44 15.23 19.88 12.47
N LEU A 45 14.20 20.47 11.85
CA LEU A 45 13.02 19.76 11.39
C LEU A 45 13.39 18.73 10.31
N LEU A 46 14.18 19.09 9.29
CA LEU A 46 14.64 18.16 8.25
C LEU A 46 15.44 16.98 8.81
N THR A 47 16.31 17.21 9.79
CA THR A 47 17.11 16.15 10.44
C THR A 47 16.25 15.23 11.29
N VAL A 48 15.25 15.77 11.99
CA VAL A 48 14.28 14.99 12.77
C VAL A 48 13.34 14.20 11.86
N PHE A 49 12.87 14.77 10.75
CA PHE A 49 12.09 14.07 9.72
C PHE A 49 12.90 12.96 9.04
N ALA A 50 14.20 13.16 8.81
CA ALA A 50 15.09 12.15 8.24
C ALA A 50 15.37 10.96 9.19
N HIS A 51 15.25 11.13 10.52
CA HIS A 51 15.45 10.04 11.49
C HIS A 51 14.15 9.34 11.94
N ILE A 52 13.00 10.04 11.93
CA ILE A 52 11.72 9.46 12.40
C ILE A 52 11.04 8.61 11.32
N ILE A 53 11.15 8.99 10.04
CA ILE A 53 10.52 8.24 8.93
C ILE A 53 11.14 6.84 8.74
N PRO A 54 12.46 6.63 8.82
CA PRO A 54 13.06 5.29 8.81
C PRO A 54 12.55 4.41 9.97
N SER A 55 12.48 4.96 11.18
CA SER A 55 12.12 4.20 12.39
C SER A 55 10.72 3.55 12.33
N ILE A 56 9.72 4.22 11.72
CA ILE A 56 8.36 3.66 11.60
C ILE A 56 8.30 2.62 10.48
N MET A 57 9.03 2.85 9.38
CA MET A 57 9.10 1.89 8.28
C MET A 57 9.79 0.60 8.74
N ASP A 58 10.83 0.71 9.56
CA ASP A 58 11.57 -0.42 10.12
C ASP A 58 10.68 -1.25 11.06
N GLU A 59 9.95 -0.63 11.98
CA GLU A 59 9.03 -1.33 12.90
C GLU A 59 7.95 -2.10 12.14
N VAL A 60 7.32 -1.47 11.14
CA VAL A 60 6.31 -2.14 10.31
C VAL A 60 6.94 -3.28 9.51
N ASN A 61 8.15 -3.09 8.99
CA ASN A 61 8.86 -4.12 8.25
C ASN A 61 9.20 -5.33 9.14
N GLU A 62 9.63 -5.12 10.38
CA GLU A 62 9.84 -6.19 11.37
C GLU A 62 8.55 -6.98 11.64
N HIS A 63 7.43 -6.29 11.79
CA HIS A 63 6.13 -6.95 12.00
C HIS A 63 5.72 -7.79 10.78
N VAL A 64 5.97 -7.31 9.56
CA VAL A 64 5.74 -8.08 8.33
C VAL A 64 6.63 -9.33 8.30
N LEU A 65 7.93 -9.18 8.58
CA LEU A 65 8.88 -10.31 8.60
C LEU A 65 8.49 -11.36 9.64
N LYS A 66 8.07 -10.95 10.83
CA LYS A 66 7.56 -11.87 11.86
C LYS A 66 6.34 -12.66 11.35
N THR A 67 5.42 -11.99 10.66
CA THR A 67 4.24 -12.65 10.08
C THR A 67 4.63 -13.69 9.02
N MET A 68 5.69 -13.44 8.25
CA MET A 68 6.21 -14.40 7.26
C MET A 68 6.93 -15.60 7.89
N GLN A 69 7.38 -15.49 9.14
CA GLN A 69 7.91 -16.64 9.90
C GLN A 69 6.79 -17.58 10.35
N ASP A 70 5.65 -17.01 10.74
CA ASP A 70 4.50 -17.77 11.24
C ASP A 70 3.65 -18.38 10.11
N LEU A 71 3.69 -17.78 8.91
CA LEU A 71 2.84 -18.17 7.78
C LEU A 71 3.67 -18.55 6.54
N PRO A 72 3.53 -19.77 6.00
CA PRO A 72 4.35 -20.25 4.90
C PRO A 72 4.07 -19.54 3.57
N THR A 73 2.87 -19.02 3.37
CA THR A 73 2.47 -18.25 2.18
C THR A 73 1.50 -17.17 2.60
N ILE A 74 1.77 -15.92 2.21
CA ILE A 74 0.88 -14.78 2.46
C ILE A 74 0.77 -13.92 1.21
N ARG A 75 -0.32 -13.16 1.14
CA ARG A 75 -0.54 -12.11 0.16
C ARG A 75 -0.59 -10.77 0.87
N ILE A 76 0.24 -9.83 0.43
CA ILE A 76 0.26 -8.47 0.96
C ILE A 76 -0.39 -7.56 -0.08
N ILE A 77 -1.42 -6.83 0.35
CA ILE A 77 -2.01 -5.73 -0.41
C ILE A 77 -1.48 -4.45 0.18
N ILE A 78 -0.74 -3.71 -0.63
CA ILE A 78 -0.19 -2.42 -0.25
C ILE A 78 -1.17 -1.35 -0.73
N ASP A 79 -1.79 -0.64 0.20
CA ASP A 79 -2.81 0.38 -0.04
C ASP A 79 -2.20 1.77 0.18
N VAL A 80 -2.06 2.53 -0.91
CA VAL A 80 -1.40 3.83 -0.89
C VAL A 80 -2.28 4.91 -1.53
N PRO A 81 -2.24 6.16 -1.03
CA PRO A 81 -2.91 7.27 -1.70
C PRO A 81 -2.33 7.50 -3.10
N THR A 82 -3.16 7.55 -4.14
CA THR A 82 -2.70 7.74 -5.53
C THR A 82 -1.90 9.03 -5.72
N GLU A 83 -2.19 10.06 -4.93
CA GLU A 83 -1.52 11.37 -4.98
C GLU A 83 0.00 11.33 -4.74
N ILE A 84 0.54 10.25 -4.16
CA ILE A 84 1.99 10.09 -3.93
C ILE A 84 2.69 9.35 -5.07
N MET A 85 1.94 8.85 -6.05
CA MET A 85 2.48 8.12 -7.19
C MET A 85 2.74 9.06 -8.36
N ASN A 86 3.71 8.68 -9.21
CA ASN A 86 3.96 9.38 -10.46
C ASN A 86 2.87 9.03 -11.50
N PRO A 87 2.04 10.00 -11.94
CA PRO A 87 0.99 9.74 -12.93
C PRO A 87 1.51 9.40 -14.32
N GLU A 88 2.77 9.71 -14.65
CA GLU A 88 3.34 9.35 -15.94
C GLU A 88 3.69 7.87 -16.05
N ASN A 89 3.99 7.23 -14.92
CA ASN A 89 4.28 5.80 -14.87
C ASN A 89 3.89 5.20 -13.51
N TYR A 90 2.60 4.87 -13.35
CA TYR A 90 2.10 4.29 -12.10
C TYR A 90 2.75 2.94 -11.76
N LEU A 91 3.04 2.10 -12.76
CA LEU A 91 3.61 0.77 -12.53
C LEU A 91 5.02 0.85 -11.95
N GLU A 92 5.88 1.67 -12.54
CA GLU A 92 7.24 1.90 -12.02
C GLU A 92 7.21 2.61 -10.67
N SER A 93 6.36 3.64 -10.54
CA SER A 93 6.19 4.38 -9.29
C SER A 93 5.73 3.49 -8.13
N ALA A 94 4.85 2.52 -8.40
CA ALA A 94 4.40 1.56 -7.41
C ALA A 94 5.56 0.72 -6.88
N PHE A 95 6.41 0.21 -7.78
CA PHE A 95 7.50 -0.66 -7.36
C PHE A 95 8.66 0.07 -6.70
N GLU A 96 8.98 1.30 -7.13
CA GLU A 96 9.96 2.12 -6.41
C GLU A 96 9.46 2.50 -5.01
N LEU A 97 8.17 2.76 -4.83
CA LEU A 97 7.57 3.08 -3.53
C LEU A 97 7.71 1.92 -2.52
N VAL A 98 7.55 0.68 -2.97
CA VAL A 98 7.55 -0.51 -2.09
C VAL A 98 8.91 -1.20 -2.02
N LYS A 99 9.88 -0.74 -2.81
CA LYS A 99 11.24 -1.26 -2.88
C LYS A 99 11.95 -1.37 -1.53
N PRO A 100 11.83 -0.41 -0.58
CA PRO A 100 12.46 -0.55 0.72
C PRO A 100 12.00 -1.81 1.47
N PHE A 101 10.71 -2.13 1.39
CA PHE A 101 10.13 -3.33 1.98
C PHE A 101 10.56 -4.59 1.23
N THR A 102 10.36 -4.62 -0.10
CA THR A 102 10.63 -5.83 -0.89
C THR A 102 12.11 -6.21 -0.87
N ASN A 103 13.03 -5.24 -0.86
CA ASN A 103 14.47 -5.49 -0.71
C ASN A 103 14.81 -6.20 0.60
N SER A 104 14.07 -5.95 1.67
CA SER A 104 14.25 -6.64 2.95
C SER A 104 13.69 -8.06 2.87
N TRP A 105 12.51 -8.24 2.29
CA TRP A 105 11.82 -9.52 2.20
C TRP A 105 12.52 -10.50 1.25
N GLU A 106 13.01 -10.01 0.11
CA GLU A 106 13.69 -10.80 -0.93
C GLU A 106 14.98 -11.47 -0.43
N LYS A 107 15.55 -11.01 0.69
CA LYS A 107 16.72 -11.65 1.32
C LYS A 107 16.42 -13.05 1.86
N TYR A 108 15.16 -13.30 2.23
CA TYR A 108 14.76 -14.51 2.97
C TYR A 108 13.57 -15.24 2.36
N HIS A 109 12.81 -14.57 1.49
CA HIS A 109 11.53 -15.07 0.98
C HIS A 109 11.39 -14.87 -0.53
N GLY A 110 10.61 -15.75 -1.17
CA GLY A 110 10.24 -15.61 -2.57
C GLY A 110 9.18 -14.53 -2.73
N VAL A 111 9.54 -13.36 -3.23
CA VAL A 111 8.63 -12.22 -3.45
C VAL A 111 8.18 -12.21 -4.91
N ARG A 112 6.86 -12.20 -5.13
CA ARG A 112 6.26 -12.14 -6.46
C ARG A 112 5.32 -10.94 -6.56
N ARG A 113 5.61 -10.04 -7.49
CA ARG A 113 4.76 -8.88 -7.80
C ARG A 113 3.62 -9.33 -8.72
N ILE A 114 2.38 -9.15 -8.29
CA ILE A 114 1.20 -9.74 -8.94
C ILE A 114 0.39 -8.69 -9.68
N VAL A 115 0.00 -7.61 -9.01
CA VAL A 115 -0.92 -6.59 -9.56
C VAL A 115 -0.47 -5.20 -9.12
N VAL A 116 -0.64 -4.22 -10.00
CA VAL A 116 -0.79 -2.81 -9.66
C VAL A 116 -2.13 -2.34 -10.21
N ASP A 117 -3.03 -1.95 -9.31
CA ASP A 117 -4.38 -1.52 -9.62
C ASP A 117 -4.65 -0.11 -9.09
N VAL A 118 -4.89 0.83 -9.99
CA VAL A 118 -4.85 2.27 -9.72
C VAL A 118 -6.24 2.88 -9.87
N TYR A 119 -6.73 3.50 -8.80
CA TYR A 119 -7.96 4.29 -8.77
C TYR A 119 -7.67 5.77 -8.48
N PRO A 120 -8.64 6.68 -8.69
CA PRO A 120 -8.43 8.11 -8.42
C PRO A 120 -7.99 8.46 -6.99
N ARG A 121 -8.35 7.65 -5.99
CA ARG A 121 -8.05 7.93 -4.57
C ARG A 121 -6.93 7.06 -3.99
N HIS A 122 -6.91 5.80 -4.36
CA HIS A 122 -5.98 4.80 -3.84
C HIS A 122 -5.44 3.95 -4.97
N ALA A 123 -4.20 3.50 -4.82
CA ALA A 123 -3.62 2.45 -5.62
C ALA A 123 -3.31 1.25 -4.74
N TYR A 124 -3.42 0.08 -5.34
CA TYR A 124 -3.26 -1.21 -4.68
C TYR A 124 -2.16 -1.98 -5.39
N ILE A 125 -1.15 -2.40 -4.61
CA ILE A 125 -0.05 -3.23 -5.11
C ILE A 125 -0.19 -4.57 -4.42
N VAL A 126 -0.29 -5.64 -5.20
CA VAL A 126 -0.43 -7.00 -4.67
C VAL A 126 0.89 -7.73 -4.83
N ILE A 127 1.40 -8.23 -3.71
CA ILE A 127 2.62 -9.02 -3.64
C ILE A 127 2.31 -10.34 -2.95
N ASP A 128 2.68 -11.44 -3.59
CA ASP A 128 2.64 -12.76 -2.99
C ASP A 128 4.02 -13.11 -2.43
N ILE A 129 4.03 -13.66 -1.22
CA ILE A 129 5.23 -14.09 -0.51
C ILE A 129 5.19 -15.61 -0.40
N ASN A 130 6.25 -16.28 -0.86
CA ASN A 130 6.43 -17.73 -0.86
C ASN A 130 5.28 -18.50 -1.55
N ASN A 131 4.57 -17.87 -2.49
CA ASN A 131 3.57 -18.55 -3.33
C ASN A 131 4.27 -19.29 -4.48
N PHE A 132 5.02 -20.35 -4.14
CA PHE A 132 5.76 -21.18 -5.11
C PHE A 132 4.83 -21.99 -6.02
N SER A 133 3.58 -22.20 -5.60
CA SER A 133 2.52 -22.86 -6.39
C SER A 133 1.84 -21.95 -7.42
N TYR A 134 2.26 -20.69 -7.54
CA TYR A 134 1.72 -19.79 -8.55
C TYR A 134 2.10 -20.29 -9.96
N ASP A 135 1.10 -20.74 -10.72
CA ASP A 135 1.28 -21.13 -12.12
C ASP A 135 0.53 -20.13 -12.99
N PHE A 136 1.26 -19.31 -13.75
CA PHE A 136 0.69 -18.34 -14.67
C PHE A 136 -0.29 -18.96 -15.68
N LYS A 137 -0.05 -20.19 -16.15
CA LYS A 137 -0.96 -20.82 -17.11
C LYS A 137 -2.33 -21.06 -16.48
N LEU A 138 -2.34 -21.46 -15.20
CA LEU A 138 -3.52 -21.84 -14.44
C LEU A 138 -4.05 -20.73 -13.52
N ALA A 139 -3.37 -19.59 -13.39
CA ALA A 139 -3.69 -18.55 -12.41
C ALA A 139 -5.10 -17.96 -12.56
N HIS A 140 -5.72 -18.07 -13.74
CA HIS A 140 -7.11 -17.64 -13.98
C HIS A 140 -8.15 -18.62 -13.40
N LEU A 141 -7.73 -19.82 -13.00
CA LEU A 141 -8.54 -20.84 -12.32
C LEU A 141 -8.23 -20.91 -10.82
N GLN A 142 -7.10 -20.33 -10.39
CA GLN A 142 -6.63 -20.37 -9.01
C GLN A 142 -7.39 -19.36 -8.14
N THR A 143 -8.46 -19.83 -7.52
CA THR A 143 -9.33 -19.06 -6.60
C THR A 143 -9.17 -19.48 -5.13
N PHE A 144 -8.13 -20.27 -4.83
CA PHE A 144 -7.88 -20.72 -3.47
C PHE A 144 -7.51 -19.55 -2.56
N PRO A 145 -8.00 -19.53 -1.31
CA PRO A 145 -7.72 -18.43 -0.38
C PRO A 145 -6.25 -18.46 0.06
N ILE A 146 -5.58 -17.32 -0.03
CA ILE A 146 -4.27 -17.07 0.58
C ILE A 146 -4.47 -16.06 1.72
N PRO A 147 -3.84 -16.23 2.89
CA PRO A 147 -3.92 -15.25 3.97
C PRO A 147 -3.51 -13.83 3.51
N VAL A 148 -4.48 -12.92 3.44
CA VAL A 148 -4.28 -11.53 3.04
C VAL A 148 -3.94 -10.63 4.22
N HIS A 149 -2.84 -9.90 4.11
CA HIS A 149 -2.49 -8.80 5.00
C HIS A 149 -2.50 -7.49 4.22
N ILE A 150 -2.91 -6.41 4.87
CA ILE A 150 -2.92 -5.07 4.29
C ILE A 150 -1.75 -4.29 4.88
N LEU A 151 -0.90 -3.75 4.02
CA LEU A 151 0.12 -2.76 4.35
C LEU A 151 -0.37 -1.39 3.85
N ARG A 152 -0.97 -0.60 4.73
CA ARG A 152 -1.63 0.66 4.37
C ARG A 152 -0.79 1.86 4.74
N LEU A 153 -0.59 2.78 3.81
CA LEU A 153 -0.10 4.12 4.10
C LEU A 153 -1.26 5.07 4.35
N SER A 154 -1.38 5.57 5.58
CA SER A 154 -2.42 6.55 5.92
C SER A 154 -2.18 7.88 5.22
N ARG A 155 -3.20 8.37 4.51
CA ARG A 155 -3.16 9.69 3.87
C ARG A 155 -2.93 10.83 4.87
N LYS A 156 -3.52 10.72 6.07
CA LYS A 156 -3.53 11.79 7.09
C LYS A 156 -2.27 11.80 7.94
N SER A 157 -1.90 10.66 8.51
CA SER A 157 -0.75 10.54 9.41
C SER A 157 0.56 10.28 8.68
N LYS A 158 0.51 9.89 7.39
CA LYS A 158 1.68 9.44 6.61
C LYS A 158 2.43 8.27 7.26
N GLN A 159 1.73 7.52 8.11
CA GLN A 159 2.25 6.33 8.79
C GLN A 159 1.79 5.06 8.08
N TRP A 160 2.63 4.02 8.16
CA TRP A 160 2.33 2.68 7.68
C TRP A 160 1.62 1.87 8.76
N TYR A 161 0.65 1.05 8.34
CA TYR A 161 -0.09 0.13 9.20
C TYR A 161 -0.11 -1.24 8.55
N PHE A 162 0.12 -2.28 9.34
CA PHE A 162 0.09 -3.67 8.88
C PHE A 162 -0.91 -4.48 9.69
N PHE A 163 -1.89 -5.10 9.02
CA PHE A 163 -2.94 -5.87 9.69
C PHE A 163 -3.52 -6.98 8.81
N ARG A 164 -4.05 -8.02 9.45
CA ARG A 164 -4.71 -9.16 8.81
C ARG A 164 -6.13 -8.83 8.35
N ARG A 165 -6.54 -9.31 7.17
CA ARG A 165 -7.90 -9.13 6.62
C ARG A 165 -8.46 -10.43 6.02
N GLN A 166 -9.01 -11.31 6.87
CA GLN A 166 -9.47 -12.64 6.46
C GLN A 166 -10.58 -12.64 5.40
N LEU A 167 -11.47 -11.64 5.44
CA LEU A 167 -12.54 -11.49 4.44
C LEU A 167 -12.02 -11.31 3.01
N GLU A 168 -10.76 -10.87 2.85
CA GLU A 168 -10.16 -10.60 1.55
C GLU A 168 -9.48 -11.83 0.93
N ASP A 169 -9.24 -12.91 1.69
CA ASP A 169 -8.44 -14.06 1.23
C ASP A 169 -8.95 -14.66 -0.07
N ARG A 170 -10.27 -14.92 -0.11
CA ARG A 170 -10.94 -15.47 -1.30
C ARG A 170 -11.28 -14.39 -2.31
N ARG A 171 -11.71 -13.21 -1.85
CA ARG A 171 -12.11 -12.12 -2.74
C ARG A 171 -10.97 -11.71 -3.66
N VAL A 172 -9.79 -11.48 -3.10
CA VAL A 172 -8.62 -11.04 -3.85
C VAL A 172 -8.12 -12.12 -4.79
N ALA A 173 -8.22 -13.39 -4.41
CA ALA A 173 -7.89 -14.50 -5.31
C ALA A 173 -8.80 -14.50 -6.56
N ASN A 174 -10.11 -14.30 -6.37
CA ASN A 174 -11.06 -14.18 -7.48
C ASN A 174 -10.76 -12.97 -8.36
N ASP A 175 -10.48 -11.81 -7.75
CA ASP A 175 -10.19 -10.57 -8.48
C ASP A 175 -8.92 -10.71 -9.33
N ILE A 176 -7.86 -11.33 -8.81
CA ILE A 176 -6.62 -11.61 -9.57
C ILE A 176 -6.88 -12.60 -10.72
N ALA A 177 -7.68 -13.65 -10.48
CA ALA A 177 -8.03 -14.61 -11.51
C ALA A 177 -8.79 -13.94 -12.66
N GLU A 178 -9.71 -13.02 -12.34
CA GLU A 178 -10.43 -12.23 -13.33
C GLU A 178 -9.52 -11.24 -14.06
N LEU A 179 -8.65 -10.51 -13.35
CA LEU A 179 -7.64 -9.63 -13.97
C LEU A 179 -6.76 -10.40 -14.95
N HIS A 180 -6.33 -11.60 -14.58
CA HIS A 180 -5.53 -12.46 -15.43
C HIS A 180 -6.32 -12.91 -16.68
N ARG A 181 -7.60 -13.27 -16.54
CA ARG A 181 -8.50 -13.57 -17.67
C ARG A 181 -8.61 -12.38 -18.63
N CYS A 182 -8.71 -11.16 -18.10
CA CYS A 182 -8.88 -9.93 -18.87
C CYS A 182 -7.57 -9.39 -19.49
N ASN A 183 -6.40 -9.79 -18.97
CA ASN A 183 -5.07 -9.37 -19.45
C ASN A 183 -4.39 -10.36 -20.41
N GLY A 184 -5.07 -11.45 -20.78
CA GLY A 184 -4.62 -12.30 -21.88
C GLY A 184 -3.37 -13.13 -21.52
N GLN A 185 -2.33 -13.03 -22.35
CA GLN A 185 -1.06 -13.75 -22.16
C GLN A 185 0.04 -12.88 -21.54
N ASN A 186 -0.28 -11.66 -21.11
CA ASN A 186 0.67 -10.80 -20.43
C ASN A 186 1.03 -11.39 -19.07
N GLN A 187 2.31 -11.61 -18.81
CA GLN A 187 2.77 -12.11 -17.50
C GLN A 187 2.65 -11.01 -16.42
N PRO A 188 2.51 -11.40 -15.13
CA PRO A 188 2.55 -10.46 -14.02
C PRO A 188 3.85 -9.64 -14.01
N PRO A 189 3.82 -8.41 -13.47
CA PRO A 189 2.68 -7.82 -12.77
C PRO A 189 1.57 -7.33 -13.72
N PHE A 190 0.32 -7.67 -13.42
CA PHE A 190 -0.83 -7.12 -14.14
C PHE A 190 -1.00 -5.65 -13.77
N PHE A 191 -1.28 -4.81 -14.76
CA PHE A 191 -1.49 -3.39 -14.56
C PHE A 191 -2.92 -3.00 -14.93
N ALA A 192 -3.57 -2.27 -14.04
CA ALA A 192 -4.92 -1.77 -14.22
C ALA A 192 -4.98 -0.28 -13.87
N ASP A 193 -5.29 0.58 -14.85
CA ASP A 193 -5.44 2.02 -14.67
C ASP A 193 -6.91 2.45 -14.82
N HIS A 194 -7.60 2.62 -13.69
CA HIS A 194 -8.98 3.06 -13.64
C HIS A 194 -9.14 4.59 -13.66
N ILE A 195 -8.05 5.36 -13.84
CA ILE A 195 -8.05 6.83 -13.97
C ILE A 195 -8.12 7.21 -15.44
N ARG A 196 -7.22 6.67 -16.27
CA ARG A 196 -7.10 7.00 -17.70
C ARG A 196 -8.08 6.21 -18.59
N GLY A 197 -8.72 5.17 -18.05
CA GLY A 197 -9.77 4.41 -18.73
C GLY A 197 -9.25 3.23 -19.56
N SER A 198 -10.20 2.38 -20.00
CA SER A 198 -10.01 1.06 -20.63
C SER A 198 -8.88 0.21 -20.07
N VAL A 199 -9.18 -0.49 -18.97
CA VAL A 199 -8.26 -1.33 -18.19
C VAL A 199 -7.91 -2.66 -18.87
N TYR A 200 -8.78 -3.15 -19.77
CA TYR A 200 -8.72 -4.51 -20.32
C TYR A 200 -8.79 -4.50 -21.83
N LEU A 201 -7.64 -4.58 -22.49
CA LEU A 201 -7.54 -4.47 -23.95
C LEU A 201 -7.38 -5.83 -24.66
N SER A 202 -7.06 -6.91 -23.92
CA SER A 202 -6.71 -8.21 -24.51
C SER A 202 -7.20 -9.41 -23.68
N PRO A 203 -8.52 -9.65 -23.57
CA PRO A 203 -9.04 -10.81 -22.83
C PRO A 203 -8.59 -12.14 -23.47
N ARG A 204 -8.35 -13.18 -22.66
CA ARG A 204 -8.16 -14.54 -23.18
C ARG A 204 -9.46 -15.02 -23.81
N THR A 205 -9.38 -15.55 -25.02
CA THR A 205 -10.47 -16.32 -25.63
C THR A 205 -10.67 -17.60 -24.83
N THR A 206 -11.91 -17.86 -24.40
CA THR A 206 -12.34 -19.08 -23.70
C THR A 206 -12.10 -20.33 -24.52
#